data_AF-A0A0N1MVZ6-F1
#
_entry.id   AF-A0A0N1MVZ6-F1
#
_cell.length_a   1.000
_cell.length_b   1.000
_cell.length_c   1.000
_cell.angle_alpha   90.00
_cell.angle_beta   90.00
_cell.angle_gamma   90.00
#
_symmetry.space_group_name_H-M   'P 1'
#
loop_
_entity.id
_entity.type
_entity.pdbx_description
1 polymer ?
#
loop_
_entity_poly.entity_id
_entity_poly.type
_entity_poly.pdbx_seq_one_letter_code
_entity_poly.pdbx_strand_id
1 'polypeptide(L)'
;MTTSGAGSDAISVQTGSGAQTLVLQTVTASGEGSRGVVAVSDSGAITLTSGQVSAVSGDAISLTSTTGDIAATLASAGSTVSGTGAGLVITTGGSADVVLGSNAVLQGGTFGLSSDAEGGQDVVLAGTVRADSNHAVALSGGAATLTNSGTVDGYMTFDTAATTLTNSGTWNAHGGDTTFTGDATLINSGTFKVNAAASAAATMNVTGLTTFRNSGTISLVNGHTGDVLNLGDAAFVGSGNSRVVLEANLGIAAVGASAAQSADQLTVGAASGTTTLSITDLSSTAAARFNFDGIRLVNADSVANGAFVLEGGSINKGFVDYRLMTDGDGNLDLVGVPSAEAFELIRTGAEVRHYWRRSGDAWSEQMRAFAPQDGLSFWGQVLGGSETNRSRPIYSETCWARPRASRRTSTCATAGGAASSASIGARAAMAPVGALA
;
A
#
# COMPACT_ATOMS: atom_id res chain seq x y z
N MET A 1 -32.14 19.53 29.42
CA MET A 1 -33.02 20.50 28.74
C MET A 1 -33.62 19.82 27.53
N THR A 2 -34.91 20.01 27.28
CA THR A 2 -35.60 19.39 26.14
C THR A 2 -36.50 20.41 25.49
N THR A 3 -36.42 20.56 24.18
CA THR A 3 -37.34 21.39 23.38
C THR A 3 -37.99 20.55 22.30
N SER A 4 -39.25 20.88 22.02
CA SER A 4 -40.04 20.30 20.94
C SER A 4 -40.82 21.43 20.26
N GLY A 5 -40.89 21.41 18.94
CA GLY A 5 -41.47 22.49 18.12
C GLY A 5 -40.53 22.86 16.97
N ALA A 6 -41.07 23.03 15.77
CA ALA A 6 -40.27 23.33 14.59
C ALA A 6 -39.41 24.60 14.79
N GLY A 7 -38.14 24.54 14.39
CA GLY A 7 -37.15 25.61 14.52
C GLY A 7 -36.85 26.04 15.96
N SER A 8 -37.25 25.25 16.96
CA SER A 8 -37.02 25.59 18.38
C SER A 8 -35.70 25.02 18.84
N ASP A 9 -34.64 25.83 18.78
CA ASP A 9 -33.32 25.46 19.32
C ASP A 9 -33.40 25.23 20.84
N ALA A 10 -32.71 24.22 21.36
CA ALA A 10 -32.75 23.96 22.80
C ALA A 10 -31.99 25.02 23.59
N ILE A 11 -30.76 25.33 23.18
CA ILE A 11 -29.96 26.41 23.75
C ILE A 11 -29.54 27.34 22.62
N SER A 12 -29.82 28.64 22.77
CA SER A 12 -29.34 29.69 21.87
C SER A 12 -28.71 30.81 22.70
N VAL A 13 -27.42 31.08 22.45
CA VAL A 13 -26.64 32.13 23.13
C VAL A 13 -26.03 33.03 22.07
N GLN A 14 -26.22 34.34 22.21
CA GLN A 14 -25.65 35.33 21.32
C GLN A 14 -24.98 36.45 22.11
N THR A 15 -23.73 36.76 21.77
CA THR A 15 -22.97 37.88 22.34
C THR A 15 -22.29 38.66 21.23
N GLY A 16 -22.01 39.95 21.46
CA GLY A 16 -21.13 40.71 20.56
C GLY A 16 -19.67 40.34 20.82
N SER A 17 -19.05 41.00 21.81
CA SER A 17 -17.65 40.76 22.18
C SER A 17 -17.46 39.90 23.44
N GLY A 18 -18.54 39.49 24.09
CA GLY A 18 -18.48 38.74 25.35
C GLY A 18 -18.11 37.28 25.12
N ALA A 19 -17.11 36.78 25.86
CA ALA A 19 -16.79 35.36 25.86
C ALA A 19 -17.97 34.52 26.37
N GLN A 20 -18.13 33.32 25.82
CA GLN A 20 -19.18 32.39 26.19
C GLN A 20 -18.58 31.13 26.78
N THR A 21 -19.12 30.68 27.91
CA THR A 21 -18.76 29.38 28.51
C THR A 21 -20.03 28.57 28.70
N LEU A 22 -20.15 27.46 27.97
CA LEU A 22 -21.29 26.57 27.98
C LEU A 22 -20.87 25.23 28.60
N VAL A 23 -21.55 24.82 29.66
CA VAL A 23 -21.35 23.50 30.29
C VAL A 23 -22.68 22.75 30.24
N LEU A 24 -22.73 21.72 29.42
CA LEU A 24 -23.94 21.00 29.06
C LEU A 24 -23.90 19.57 29.60
N GLN A 25 -24.96 19.16 30.31
CA GLN A 25 -25.12 17.77 30.74
C GLN A 25 -25.95 16.98 29.74
N THR A 26 -27.24 17.34 29.60
CA THR A 26 -28.16 16.69 28.67
C THR A 26 -29.01 17.73 27.96
N VAL A 27 -28.93 17.76 26.63
CA VAL A 27 -29.69 18.64 25.75
C VAL A 27 -30.37 17.80 24.67
N THR A 28 -31.65 18.05 24.43
CA THR A 28 -32.43 17.33 23.41
C THR A 28 -33.33 18.30 22.65
N ALA A 29 -33.23 18.30 21.33
CA ALA A 29 -34.06 19.09 20.42
C ALA A 29 -34.75 18.14 19.43
N SER A 30 -36.09 18.09 19.45
CA SER A 30 -36.86 17.12 18.65
C SER A 30 -37.74 17.73 17.56
N GLY A 31 -37.81 19.04 17.46
CA GLY A 31 -38.53 19.72 16.39
C GLY A 31 -37.81 19.62 15.04
N GLU A 32 -38.57 19.71 13.94
CA GLU A 32 -38.00 19.85 12.61
C GLU A 32 -37.16 21.13 12.52
N GLY A 33 -35.92 21.03 12.02
CA GLY A 33 -34.95 22.12 11.95
C GLY A 33 -34.44 22.64 13.31
N SER A 34 -34.77 21.98 14.43
CA SER A 34 -34.33 22.40 15.76
C SER A 34 -32.90 21.98 16.09
N ARG A 35 -32.02 22.94 16.36
CA ARG A 35 -30.65 22.63 16.76
C ARG A 35 -30.57 22.34 18.26
N GLY A 36 -29.62 21.51 18.66
CA GLY A 36 -29.38 21.25 20.08
C GLY A 36 -28.81 22.50 20.76
N VAL A 37 -27.70 23.02 20.22
CA VAL A 37 -26.99 24.16 20.79
C VAL A 37 -26.56 25.09 19.67
N VAL A 38 -26.82 26.38 19.86
CA VAL A 38 -26.37 27.45 18.98
C VAL A 38 -25.67 28.50 19.84
N ALA A 39 -24.39 28.74 19.57
CA ALA A 39 -23.60 29.76 20.26
C ALA A 39 -22.95 30.66 19.22
N VAL A 40 -23.28 31.96 19.25
CA VAL A 40 -22.80 32.93 18.27
C VAL A 40 -22.13 34.10 18.98
N SER A 41 -20.89 34.41 18.62
CA SER A 41 -20.16 35.60 19.06
C SER A 41 -19.60 36.38 17.87
N ASP A 42 -19.45 37.70 17.98
CA ASP A 42 -18.70 38.45 16.97
C ASP A 42 -17.19 38.27 17.23
N SER A 43 -16.73 38.63 18.42
CA SER A 43 -15.30 38.60 18.76
C SER A 43 -14.96 37.85 20.05
N GLY A 44 -15.96 37.33 20.76
CA GLY A 44 -15.77 36.59 21.99
C GLY A 44 -15.31 35.15 21.71
N ALA A 45 -14.46 34.64 22.58
CA ALA A 45 -14.14 33.21 22.58
C ALA A 45 -15.36 32.38 23.02
N ILE A 46 -15.52 31.19 22.45
CA ILE A 46 -16.58 30.24 22.84
C ILE A 46 -15.91 28.99 23.40
N THR A 47 -16.18 28.67 24.66
CA THR A 47 -15.76 27.43 25.29
C THR A 47 -16.97 26.58 25.60
N LEU A 48 -17.00 25.36 25.07
CA LEU A 48 -18.06 24.39 25.26
C LEU A 48 -17.50 23.13 25.93
N THR A 49 -18.16 22.67 26.99
CA THR A 49 -18.05 21.29 27.48
C THR A 49 -19.42 20.64 27.39
N SER A 50 -19.54 19.53 26.67
CA SER A 50 -20.80 18.81 26.51
C SER A 50 -20.73 17.36 26.95
N GLY A 51 -21.81 16.89 27.59
CA GLY A 51 -22.06 15.47 27.86
C GLY A 51 -22.90 14.85 26.72
N GLN A 52 -24.22 14.96 26.84
CA GLN A 52 -25.19 14.46 25.87
C GLN A 52 -25.88 15.62 25.15
N VAL A 53 -25.82 15.65 23.82
CA VAL A 53 -26.58 16.57 22.98
C VAL A 53 -27.20 15.77 21.84
N SER A 54 -28.51 15.88 21.66
CA SER A 54 -29.20 15.24 20.55
C SER A 54 -30.12 16.21 19.84
N ALA A 55 -30.02 16.27 18.52
CA ALA A 55 -30.95 16.98 17.65
C ALA A 55 -31.55 15.98 16.65
N VAL A 56 -32.88 15.92 16.56
CA VAL A 56 -33.54 15.05 15.58
C VAL A 56 -33.36 15.59 14.17
N SER A 57 -33.41 16.92 14.01
CA SER A 57 -33.34 17.60 12.73
C SER A 57 -32.54 18.89 12.86
N GLY A 58 -31.57 19.13 11.97
CA GLY A 58 -30.59 20.22 12.12
C GLY A 58 -29.41 19.84 13.00
N ASP A 59 -28.44 20.74 13.17
CA ASP A 59 -27.17 20.42 13.84
C ASP A 59 -27.34 20.16 15.33
N ALA A 60 -26.60 19.19 15.88
CA ALA A 60 -26.62 18.96 17.31
C ALA A 60 -25.94 20.12 18.04
N ILE A 61 -24.79 20.59 17.54
CA ILE A 61 -24.06 21.73 18.08
C ILE A 61 -23.55 22.60 16.93
N SER A 62 -23.83 23.90 16.99
CA SER A 62 -23.34 24.92 16.05
C SER A 62 -22.70 26.07 16.84
N LEU A 63 -21.40 26.27 16.63
CA LEU A 63 -20.61 27.30 17.29
C LEU A 63 -20.03 28.25 16.22
N THR A 64 -20.24 29.54 16.39
CA THR A 64 -19.78 30.56 15.44
C THR A 64 -19.16 31.74 16.16
N SER A 65 -17.93 32.12 15.79
CA SER A 65 -17.28 33.34 16.29
C SER A 65 -16.57 34.05 15.15
N THR A 66 -16.86 35.32 14.84
CA THR A 66 -16.22 35.96 13.67
C THR A 66 -14.70 36.08 13.82
N THR A 67 -14.19 36.38 15.02
CA THR A 67 -12.73 36.51 15.24
C THR A 67 -12.22 35.82 16.50
N GLY A 68 -13.10 35.25 17.34
CA GLY A 68 -12.72 34.66 18.62
C GLY A 68 -12.46 33.15 18.52
N ASP A 69 -11.59 32.63 19.35
CA ASP A 69 -11.27 31.20 19.35
C ASP A 69 -12.46 30.35 19.84
N ILE A 70 -12.57 29.13 19.31
CA ILE A 70 -13.61 28.18 19.71
C ILE A 70 -12.94 26.92 20.26
N ALA A 71 -13.26 26.56 21.51
CA ALA A 71 -12.85 25.32 22.14
C ALA A 71 -14.07 24.45 22.45
N ALA A 72 -14.15 23.26 21.87
CA ALA A 72 -15.25 22.31 22.06
C ALA A 72 -14.73 20.99 22.63
N THR A 73 -15.08 20.71 23.89
CA THR A 73 -14.78 19.45 24.57
C THR A 73 -16.05 18.61 24.72
N LEU A 74 -16.13 17.50 24.00
CA LEU A 74 -17.15 16.49 24.17
C LEU A 74 -16.62 15.48 25.20
N ALA A 75 -17.25 15.43 26.37
CA ALA A 75 -16.78 14.65 27.51
C ALA A 75 -16.70 13.15 27.20
N SER A 76 -15.84 12.43 27.92
CA SER A 76 -15.75 10.97 27.82
C SER A 76 -17.10 10.31 28.07
N ALA A 77 -17.42 9.29 27.27
CA ALA A 77 -18.73 8.65 27.22
C ALA A 77 -19.91 9.60 26.89
N GLY A 78 -19.61 10.81 26.41
CA GLY A 78 -20.57 11.77 25.87
C GLY A 78 -21.16 11.31 24.53
N SER A 79 -22.26 11.92 24.11
CA SER A 79 -22.92 11.59 22.85
C SER A 79 -23.52 12.85 22.26
N THR A 80 -22.95 13.28 21.14
CA THR A 80 -23.44 14.38 20.33
C THR A 80 -23.95 13.81 19.01
N VAL A 81 -25.26 13.81 18.83
CA VAL A 81 -25.91 13.12 17.70
C VAL A 81 -26.91 14.04 17.01
N SER A 82 -26.76 14.21 15.70
CA SER A 82 -27.78 14.80 14.84
C SER A 82 -28.37 13.75 13.89
N GLY A 83 -29.70 13.75 13.72
CA GLY A 83 -30.39 12.85 12.79
C GLY A 83 -30.34 13.28 11.33
N THR A 84 -30.24 14.59 11.04
CA THR A 84 -30.21 15.10 9.65
C THR A 84 -29.14 16.16 9.39
N GLY A 85 -28.69 16.86 10.42
CA GLY A 85 -27.63 17.87 10.36
C GLY A 85 -26.27 17.29 10.70
N ALA A 86 -25.33 18.17 11.03
CA ALA A 86 -24.03 17.79 11.52
C ALA A 86 -24.04 17.50 13.04
N GLY A 87 -23.12 16.67 13.50
CA GLY A 87 -22.89 16.46 14.93
C GLY A 87 -22.35 17.73 15.58
N LEU A 88 -21.25 18.25 15.05
CA LEU A 88 -20.62 19.49 15.49
C LEU A 88 -20.24 20.34 14.28
N VAL A 89 -20.67 21.60 14.29
CA VAL A 89 -20.26 22.64 13.34
C VAL A 89 -19.53 23.74 14.10
N ILE A 90 -18.35 24.11 13.59
CA ILE A 90 -17.55 25.23 14.06
C ILE A 90 -17.26 26.16 12.89
N THR A 91 -17.43 27.46 13.10
CA THR A 91 -17.02 28.48 12.13
C THR A 91 -16.35 29.62 12.88
N THR A 92 -15.06 29.86 12.63
CA THR A 92 -14.33 30.94 13.27
C THR A 92 -13.22 31.60 12.42
N GLY A 93 -13.03 32.91 12.59
CA GLY A 93 -11.82 33.59 12.11
C GLY A 93 -10.61 33.42 13.04
N GLY A 94 -10.82 32.88 14.24
CA GLY A 94 -9.78 32.50 15.20
C GLY A 94 -9.36 31.03 15.03
N SER A 95 -8.79 30.44 16.08
CA SER A 95 -8.41 29.03 16.11
C SER A 95 -9.55 28.15 16.65
N ALA A 96 -9.56 26.86 16.25
CA ALA A 96 -10.48 25.86 16.78
C ALA A 96 -9.73 24.73 17.51
N ASP A 97 -10.14 24.43 18.75
CA ASP A 97 -9.69 23.26 19.51
C ASP A 97 -10.88 22.32 19.74
N VAL A 98 -10.79 21.09 19.25
CA VAL A 98 -11.86 20.10 19.37
C VAL A 98 -11.32 18.86 20.06
N VAL A 99 -11.91 18.51 21.20
CA VAL A 99 -11.56 17.31 21.95
C VAL A 99 -12.79 16.42 22.09
N LEU A 100 -12.74 15.24 21.46
CA LEU A 100 -13.70 14.17 21.68
C LEU A 100 -13.11 13.15 22.65
N GLY A 101 -13.70 13.06 23.84
CA GLY A 101 -13.28 12.15 24.90
C GLY A 101 -13.39 10.67 24.54
N SER A 102 -12.70 9.82 25.30
CA SER A 102 -12.74 8.37 25.12
C SER A 102 -14.17 7.83 25.24
N ASN A 103 -14.55 6.89 24.37
CA ASN A 103 -15.89 6.30 24.29
C ASN A 103 -17.02 7.31 24.02
N ALA A 104 -16.70 8.56 23.70
CA ALA A 104 -17.70 9.53 23.28
C ALA A 104 -18.13 9.25 21.83
N VAL A 105 -19.33 9.66 21.46
CA VAL A 105 -19.86 9.53 20.10
C VAL A 105 -20.13 10.93 19.55
N LEU A 106 -19.60 11.19 18.37
CA LEU A 106 -19.96 12.33 17.54
C LEU A 106 -20.52 11.81 16.22
N GLN A 107 -21.83 12.00 16.03
CA GLN A 107 -22.53 11.58 14.83
C GLN A 107 -23.35 12.73 14.26
N GLY A 108 -23.28 12.92 12.94
CA GLY A 108 -24.30 13.67 12.21
C GLY A 108 -24.93 12.85 11.09
N GLY A 109 -26.12 13.27 10.68
CA GLY A 109 -26.75 12.76 9.46
C GLY A 109 -25.97 13.17 8.21
N THR A 110 -25.39 14.38 8.21
CA THR A 110 -24.52 14.88 7.14
C THR A 110 -23.05 14.81 7.52
N PHE A 111 -22.59 15.59 8.48
CA PHE A 111 -21.19 15.61 8.93
C PHE A 111 -21.04 15.14 10.37
N GLY A 112 -20.00 14.35 10.67
CA GLY A 112 -19.64 14.09 12.07
C GLY A 112 -19.12 15.38 12.72
N LEU A 113 -17.99 15.86 12.22
CA LEU A 113 -17.38 17.15 12.52
C LEU A 113 -17.24 17.97 11.23
N SER A 114 -17.71 19.22 11.25
CA SER A 114 -17.41 20.23 10.25
C SER A 114 -16.80 21.44 10.94
N SER A 115 -15.61 21.87 10.57
CA SER A 115 -14.92 22.98 11.22
C SER A 115 -14.16 23.84 10.24
N ASP A 116 -14.56 25.10 10.16
CA ASP A 116 -13.91 26.14 9.37
C ASP A 116 -13.24 27.14 10.32
N ALA A 117 -11.92 27.17 10.35
CA ALA A 117 -11.16 28.02 11.26
C ALA A 117 -9.94 28.65 10.58
N GLU A 118 -9.94 29.96 10.40
CA GLU A 118 -8.85 30.68 9.72
C GLU A 118 -7.54 30.66 10.53
N GLY A 119 -7.63 30.70 11.86
CA GLY A 119 -6.49 30.70 12.79
C GLY A 119 -5.85 29.33 13.03
N GLY A 120 -6.32 28.27 12.36
CA GLY A 120 -5.82 26.90 12.50
C GLY A 120 -6.61 26.05 13.50
N GLN A 121 -6.33 24.75 13.49
CA GLN A 121 -7.18 23.75 14.14
C GLN A 121 -6.36 22.64 14.80
N ASP A 122 -6.70 22.32 16.05
CA ASP A 122 -6.22 21.13 16.75
C ASP A 122 -7.42 20.26 17.11
N VAL A 123 -7.47 19.04 16.55
CA VAL A 123 -8.61 18.13 16.70
C VAL A 123 -8.11 16.80 17.25
N VAL A 124 -8.62 16.42 18.42
CA VAL A 124 -8.29 15.16 19.11
C VAL A 124 -9.53 14.28 19.20
N LEU A 125 -9.48 13.13 18.54
CA LEU A 125 -10.57 12.16 18.46
C LEU A 125 -10.21 10.88 19.22
N ALA A 126 -10.61 10.77 20.49
CA ALA A 126 -10.46 9.54 21.28
C ALA A 126 -11.74 8.68 21.32
N GLY A 127 -12.86 9.22 20.85
CA GLY A 127 -14.14 8.54 20.71
C GLY A 127 -14.42 8.04 19.29
N THR A 128 -15.70 7.86 18.96
CA THR A 128 -16.16 7.52 17.62
C THR A 128 -16.71 8.74 16.91
N VAL A 129 -16.18 9.06 15.73
CA VAL A 129 -16.73 10.07 14.81
C VAL A 129 -17.27 9.39 13.57
N ARG A 130 -18.51 9.73 13.18
CA ARG A 130 -19.12 9.19 11.97
C ARG A 130 -20.19 10.09 11.38
N ALA A 131 -20.52 9.84 10.12
CA ALA A 131 -21.60 10.49 9.41
C ALA A 131 -22.46 9.45 8.68
N ASP A 132 -23.75 9.74 8.52
CA ASP A 132 -24.67 8.80 7.85
C ASP A 132 -24.65 8.96 6.30
N SER A 133 -24.25 10.11 5.76
CA SER A 133 -24.29 10.37 4.32
C SER A 133 -23.13 11.15 3.72
N ASN A 134 -22.40 11.97 4.50
CA ASN A 134 -21.32 12.82 4.00
C ASN A 134 -20.00 12.50 4.73
N HIS A 135 -19.19 13.50 5.06
CA HIS A 135 -17.87 13.29 5.64
C HIS A 135 -17.95 13.02 7.15
N ALA A 136 -17.14 12.08 7.64
CA ALA A 136 -16.95 11.92 9.07
C ALA A 136 -16.30 13.17 9.68
N VAL A 137 -15.30 13.73 8.98
CA VAL A 137 -14.58 14.95 9.36
C VAL A 137 -14.35 15.82 8.14
N ALA A 138 -14.71 17.10 8.22
CA ALA A 138 -14.38 18.12 7.24
C ALA A 138 -13.73 19.31 7.96
N LEU A 139 -12.48 19.64 7.62
CA LEU A 139 -11.75 20.77 8.16
C LEU A 139 -11.37 21.74 7.04
N SER A 140 -11.53 23.05 7.25
CA SER A 140 -11.11 24.09 6.31
C SER A 140 -10.44 25.30 6.98
N GLY A 141 -9.69 26.08 6.19
CA GLY A 141 -9.09 27.34 6.62
C GLY A 141 -7.58 27.24 6.91
N GLY A 142 -7.18 27.57 8.13
CA GLY A 142 -5.78 27.54 8.59
C GLY A 142 -5.21 26.12 8.66
N ALA A 143 -3.97 25.99 9.17
CA ALA A 143 -3.35 24.67 9.32
C ALA A 143 -4.10 23.79 10.32
N ALA A 144 -4.18 22.49 10.07
CA ALA A 144 -4.90 21.53 10.91
C ALA A 144 -4.03 20.37 11.40
N THR A 145 -4.14 20.07 12.69
CA THR A 145 -3.64 18.84 13.31
C THR A 145 -4.83 17.97 13.71
N LEU A 146 -4.94 16.78 13.12
CA LEU A 146 -5.97 15.81 13.50
C LEU A 146 -5.32 14.58 14.12
N THR A 147 -5.60 14.30 15.39
CA THR A 147 -5.13 13.12 16.11
C THR A 147 -6.28 12.17 16.40
N ASN A 148 -6.33 11.05 15.68
CA ASN A 148 -7.26 9.96 15.95
C ASN A 148 -6.62 8.87 16.82
N SER A 149 -7.13 8.69 18.02
CA SER A 149 -6.85 7.53 18.90
C SER A 149 -8.07 6.64 19.13
N GLY A 150 -9.24 7.08 18.69
CA GLY A 150 -10.50 6.34 18.74
C GLY A 150 -10.86 5.68 17.40
N THR A 151 -12.09 5.91 16.93
CA THR A 151 -12.58 5.39 15.65
C THR A 151 -13.11 6.52 14.79
N VAL A 152 -12.63 6.64 13.56
CA VAL A 152 -13.28 7.45 12.52
C VAL A 152 -13.91 6.52 11.50
N ASP A 153 -15.20 6.69 11.25
CA ASP A 153 -16.00 5.85 10.38
C ASP A 153 -16.56 6.70 9.24
N GLY A 154 -15.94 6.59 8.07
CA GLY A 154 -16.22 7.39 6.88
C GLY A 154 -14.98 8.05 6.29
N TYR A 155 -15.18 8.80 5.20
CA TYR A 155 -14.15 9.59 4.52
C TYR A 155 -14.03 10.99 5.12
N MET A 156 -12.92 11.67 4.82
CA MET A 156 -12.59 12.99 5.39
C MET A 156 -12.18 13.97 4.30
N THR A 157 -12.30 15.27 4.57
CA THR A 157 -11.80 16.32 3.67
C THR A 157 -11.04 17.39 4.45
N PHE A 158 -9.92 17.84 3.89
CA PHE A 158 -9.06 18.86 4.48
C PHE A 158 -8.77 19.95 3.44
N ASP A 159 -9.55 21.03 3.49
CA ASP A 159 -9.35 22.25 2.70
C ASP A 159 -8.57 23.30 3.52
N THR A 160 -7.37 22.92 3.94
CA THR A 160 -6.55 23.65 4.91
C THR A 160 -5.19 24.01 4.32
N ALA A 161 -4.54 25.03 4.88
CA ALA A 161 -3.21 25.44 4.40
C ALA A 161 -2.14 24.33 4.53
N ALA A 162 -2.26 23.48 5.55
CA ALA A 162 -1.45 22.29 5.76
C ALA A 162 -2.18 21.33 6.71
N THR A 163 -1.96 20.02 6.56
CA THR A 163 -2.58 19.01 7.43
C THR A 163 -1.56 18.01 7.97
N THR A 164 -1.61 17.76 9.28
CA THR A 164 -1.01 16.57 9.89
C THR A 164 -2.10 15.69 10.47
N LEU A 165 -2.37 14.55 9.83
CA LEU A 165 -3.28 13.52 10.33
C LEU A 165 -2.49 12.40 10.99
N THR A 166 -2.64 12.21 12.30
CA THR A 166 -2.09 11.09 13.04
C THR A 166 -3.19 10.08 13.38
N ASN A 167 -3.15 8.89 12.80
CA ASN A 167 -4.04 7.78 13.08
C ASN A 167 -3.33 6.72 13.93
N SER A 168 -3.62 6.72 15.23
CA SER A 168 -3.19 5.70 16.19
C SER A 168 -4.32 4.74 16.58
N GLY A 169 -5.57 5.14 16.33
CA GLY A 169 -6.77 4.34 16.52
C GLY A 169 -7.16 3.55 15.26
N THR A 170 -8.45 3.56 14.96
CA THR A 170 -9.01 2.94 13.74
C THR A 170 -9.60 4.00 12.84
N TRP A 171 -9.27 3.92 11.55
CA TRP A 171 -9.98 4.63 10.50
C TRP A 171 -10.61 3.62 9.55
N ASN A 172 -11.94 3.60 9.47
CA ASN A 172 -12.70 2.84 8.49
C ASN A 172 -13.08 3.78 7.34
N ALA A 173 -12.23 3.91 6.33
CA ALA A 173 -12.56 4.73 5.17
C ALA A 173 -13.51 3.98 4.24
N HIS A 174 -14.64 4.61 3.96
CA HIS A 174 -15.68 4.13 3.06
C HIS A 174 -16.62 5.29 2.71
N GLY A 175 -17.50 5.10 1.73
CA GLY A 175 -18.59 6.04 1.43
C GLY A 175 -18.19 7.24 0.56
N GLY A 176 -16.91 7.37 0.19
CA GLY A 176 -16.40 8.46 -0.64
C GLY A 176 -14.87 8.51 -0.63
N ASP A 177 -14.30 9.50 -1.31
CA ASP A 177 -12.86 9.74 -1.38
C ASP A 177 -12.41 10.73 -0.31
N THR A 178 -11.15 10.61 0.12
CA THR A 178 -10.53 11.57 1.05
C THR A 178 -9.65 12.53 0.28
N THR A 179 -9.79 13.81 0.60
CA THR A 179 -9.07 14.88 -0.10
C THR A 179 -8.27 15.72 0.88
N PHE A 180 -7.05 16.04 0.48
CA PHE A 180 -6.17 16.97 1.16
C PHE A 180 -5.81 18.11 0.22
N THR A 181 -5.59 19.28 0.80
CA THR A 181 -5.04 20.46 0.13
C THR A 181 -3.83 20.94 0.91
N GLY A 182 -3.00 21.77 0.27
CA GLY A 182 -1.75 22.23 0.87
C GLY A 182 -0.76 21.09 1.13
N ASP A 183 0.19 21.33 2.04
CA ASP A 183 1.15 20.32 2.46
C ASP A 183 0.50 19.36 3.46
N ALA A 184 0.34 18.09 3.08
CA ALA A 184 -0.39 17.11 3.85
C ALA A 184 0.44 15.88 4.19
N THR A 185 0.48 15.54 5.48
CA THR A 185 1.13 14.33 5.99
C THR A 185 0.14 13.46 6.76
N LEU A 186 0.07 12.19 6.39
CA LEU A 186 -0.70 11.17 7.09
C LEU A 186 0.25 10.20 7.78
N ILE A 187 0.13 10.06 9.10
CA ILE A 187 0.92 9.17 9.94
C ILE A 187 0.01 8.08 10.48
N ASN A 188 0.14 6.87 9.98
CA ASN A 188 -0.65 5.72 10.43
C ASN A 188 0.19 4.80 11.31
N SER A 189 -0.08 4.78 12.62
CA SER A 189 0.46 3.80 13.56
C SER A 189 -0.59 2.80 14.06
N GLY A 190 -1.87 3.08 13.80
CA GLY A 190 -3.01 2.23 14.15
C GLY A 190 -3.46 1.36 12.98
N THR A 191 -4.78 1.30 12.77
CA THR A 191 -5.40 0.55 11.68
C THR A 191 -6.12 1.49 10.71
N PHE A 192 -5.84 1.33 9.43
CA PHE A 192 -6.57 1.95 8.32
C PHE A 192 -7.26 0.83 7.53
N LYS A 193 -8.59 0.73 7.65
CA LYS A 193 -9.42 -0.19 6.88
C LYS A 193 -10.03 0.53 5.70
N VAL A 194 -9.92 -0.07 4.52
CA VAL A 194 -10.41 0.48 3.26
C VAL A 194 -11.63 -0.33 2.83
N ASN A 195 -12.77 0.33 2.68
CA ASN A 195 -14.01 -0.26 2.14
C ASN A 195 -14.38 -1.62 2.76
N ALA A 196 -14.18 -1.78 4.08
CA ALA A 196 -14.29 -3.07 4.76
C ALA A 196 -15.71 -3.69 4.76
N ALA A 197 -16.73 -2.90 4.42
CA ALA A 197 -18.12 -3.34 4.30
C ALA A 197 -18.64 -3.34 2.85
N ALA A 198 -17.76 -3.09 1.86
CA ALA A 198 -18.13 -3.18 0.46
C ALA A 198 -18.48 -4.62 0.09
N SER A 199 -19.41 -4.77 -0.86
CA SER A 199 -19.86 -6.08 -1.38
C SER A 199 -19.36 -6.38 -2.79
N ALA A 200 -18.66 -5.42 -3.40
CA ALA A 200 -17.98 -5.52 -4.67
C ALA A 200 -16.73 -4.63 -4.65
N ALA A 201 -15.78 -4.92 -5.55
CA ALA A 201 -14.53 -4.18 -5.69
C ALA A 201 -14.76 -2.66 -5.70
N ALA A 202 -14.06 -1.97 -4.81
CA ALA A 202 -14.20 -0.53 -4.59
C ALA A 202 -12.84 0.15 -4.54
N THR A 203 -12.79 1.37 -5.07
CA THR A 203 -11.61 2.23 -4.98
C THR A 203 -11.82 3.29 -3.91
N MET A 204 -10.81 3.47 -3.06
CA MET A 204 -10.69 4.59 -2.14
C MET A 204 -9.55 5.48 -2.61
N ASN A 205 -9.85 6.70 -3.06
CA ASN A 205 -8.83 7.67 -3.39
C ASN A 205 -8.50 8.54 -2.18
N VAL A 206 -7.21 8.75 -1.96
CA VAL A 206 -6.66 9.71 -1.00
C VAL A 206 -5.81 10.68 -1.81
N THR A 207 -6.39 11.83 -2.15
CA THR A 207 -5.80 12.78 -3.09
C THR A 207 -5.19 13.98 -2.38
N GLY A 208 -4.20 14.61 -3.00
CA GLY A 208 -3.51 15.80 -2.45
C GLY A 208 -2.61 15.51 -1.25
N LEU A 209 -2.34 14.24 -0.96
CA LEU A 209 -1.44 13.84 0.12
C LEU A 209 0.03 13.96 -0.34
N THR A 210 0.87 14.65 0.44
CA THR A 210 2.30 14.76 0.14
C THR A 210 3.08 13.55 0.62
N THR A 211 2.76 13.04 1.83
CA THR A 211 3.48 11.92 2.43
C THR A 211 2.55 11.05 3.28
N PHE A 212 2.63 9.74 3.06
CA PHE A 212 2.03 8.72 3.90
C PHE A 212 3.12 7.96 4.66
N ARG A 213 3.15 8.07 5.99
CA ARG A 213 4.06 7.32 6.87
C ARG A 213 3.29 6.19 7.52
N ASN A 214 3.65 4.95 7.20
CA ASN A 214 3.02 3.79 7.80
C ASN A 214 3.95 3.12 8.82
N SER A 215 3.46 2.91 10.03
CA SER A 215 4.04 2.00 11.01
C SER A 215 3.00 1.06 11.65
N GLY A 216 1.76 1.14 11.19
CA GLY A 216 0.64 0.29 11.58
C GLY A 216 0.16 -0.59 10.43
N THR A 217 -1.14 -0.91 10.44
CA THR A 217 -1.77 -1.80 9.44
C THR A 217 -2.67 -1.02 8.49
N ILE A 218 -2.54 -1.29 7.21
CA ILE A 218 -3.53 -0.96 6.17
C ILE A 218 -4.21 -2.27 5.76
N SER A 219 -5.53 -2.31 5.70
CA SER A 219 -6.30 -3.52 5.41
C SER A 219 -7.35 -3.25 4.34
N LEU A 220 -7.26 -3.97 3.22
CA LEU A 220 -8.27 -3.97 2.15
C LEU A 220 -9.21 -5.18 2.24
N VAL A 221 -9.03 -6.03 3.26
CA VAL A 221 -9.80 -7.27 3.48
C VAL A 221 -11.29 -7.00 3.68
N ASN A 222 -12.12 -7.53 2.76
CA ASN A 222 -13.58 -7.47 2.80
C ASN A 222 -14.28 -8.72 2.22
N GLY A 223 -13.53 -9.72 1.78
CA GLY A 223 -14.02 -10.99 1.25
C GLY A 223 -14.10 -11.06 -0.29
N HIS A 224 -13.57 -10.08 -1.01
CA HIS A 224 -13.47 -10.11 -2.46
C HIS A 224 -12.19 -9.42 -2.95
N THR A 225 -11.71 -9.79 -4.14
CA THR A 225 -10.55 -9.11 -4.74
C THR A 225 -10.94 -7.90 -5.56
N GLY A 226 -9.97 -7.00 -5.75
CA GLY A 226 -10.03 -5.93 -6.73
C GLY A 226 -10.24 -4.56 -6.10
N ASP A 227 -10.20 -4.49 -4.77
CA ASP A 227 -10.21 -3.22 -4.07
C ASP A 227 -8.91 -2.46 -4.32
N VAL A 228 -9.01 -1.14 -4.39
CA VAL A 228 -7.87 -0.28 -4.65
C VAL A 228 -7.79 0.80 -3.59
N LEU A 229 -6.67 0.87 -2.88
CA LEU A 229 -6.29 2.08 -2.15
C LEU A 229 -5.37 2.90 -3.04
N ASN A 230 -5.82 4.07 -3.45
CA ASN A 230 -5.06 4.97 -4.31
C ASN A 230 -4.59 6.20 -3.53
N LEU A 231 -3.30 6.29 -3.25
CA LEU A 231 -2.67 7.44 -2.60
C LEU A 231 -2.14 8.48 -3.62
N GLY A 232 -2.39 8.29 -4.92
CA GLY A 232 -1.82 9.10 -5.99
C GLY A 232 -0.30 9.15 -5.93
N ASP A 233 0.26 10.33 -6.11
CA ASP A 233 1.72 10.57 -6.15
C ASP A 233 2.35 10.68 -4.74
N ALA A 234 1.59 10.39 -3.66
CA ALA A 234 2.06 10.55 -2.30
C ALA A 234 3.27 9.65 -2.02
N ALA A 235 4.31 10.23 -1.39
CA ALA A 235 5.47 9.46 -0.95
C ALA A 235 5.06 8.49 0.17
N PHE A 236 5.26 7.18 -0.05
CA PHE A 236 4.93 6.14 0.91
C PHE A 236 6.17 5.69 1.67
N VAL A 237 6.15 5.84 2.99
CA VAL A 237 7.29 5.53 3.86
C VAL A 237 6.88 4.49 4.89
N GLY A 238 7.34 3.26 4.69
CA GLY A 238 7.16 2.15 5.63
C GLY A 238 8.20 2.15 6.75
N SER A 239 7.79 1.92 7.99
CA SER A 239 8.72 1.78 9.12
C SER A 239 8.15 0.86 10.21
N GLY A 240 9.03 0.28 11.05
CA GLY A 240 8.60 -0.53 12.19
C GLY A 240 7.69 -1.70 11.78
N ASN A 241 6.45 -1.70 12.28
CA ASN A 241 5.46 -2.74 12.03
C ASN A 241 4.55 -2.45 10.82
N SER A 242 5.02 -1.63 9.87
CA SER A 242 4.27 -1.30 8.66
C SER A 242 3.79 -2.55 7.93
N ARG A 243 2.47 -2.70 7.81
CA ARG A 243 1.82 -3.84 7.18
C ARG A 243 0.71 -3.39 6.25
N VAL A 244 0.57 -4.07 5.11
CA VAL A 244 -0.55 -3.93 4.18
C VAL A 244 -1.14 -5.32 3.98
N VAL A 245 -2.44 -5.45 4.19
CA VAL A 245 -3.18 -6.71 4.05
C VAL A 245 -4.07 -6.61 2.82
N LEU A 246 -3.82 -7.47 1.86
CA LEU A 246 -4.52 -7.55 0.58
C LEU A 246 -5.17 -8.92 0.45
N GLU A 247 -6.30 -8.99 -0.25
CA GLU A 247 -6.91 -10.24 -0.66
C GLU A 247 -6.49 -10.58 -2.09
N ALA A 248 -6.29 -11.87 -2.36
CA ALA A 248 -5.97 -12.35 -3.70
C ALA A 248 -6.68 -13.67 -3.99
N ASN A 249 -7.05 -13.88 -5.25
CA ASN A 249 -7.48 -15.16 -5.78
C ASN A 249 -6.31 -15.80 -6.54
N LEU A 250 -5.58 -16.68 -5.85
CA LEU A 250 -4.42 -17.40 -6.39
C LEU A 250 -4.80 -18.69 -7.14
N GLY A 251 -6.10 -18.90 -7.40
CA GLY A 251 -6.64 -20.11 -7.95
C GLY A 251 -6.85 -20.05 -9.46
N ILE A 252 -6.97 -21.23 -10.08
CA ILE A 252 -7.27 -21.37 -11.51
C ILE A 252 -8.68 -20.92 -11.92
N ALA A 253 -9.59 -20.76 -10.96
CA ALA A 253 -10.99 -20.44 -11.18
C ALA A 253 -11.43 -19.24 -10.32
N ALA A 254 -12.42 -18.50 -10.83
CA ALA A 254 -13.06 -17.46 -10.05
C ALA A 254 -13.76 -18.08 -8.82
N VAL A 255 -13.72 -17.37 -7.70
CA VAL A 255 -14.39 -17.77 -6.45
C VAL A 255 -15.28 -16.61 -6.01
N GLY A 256 -16.59 -16.85 -5.95
CA GLY A 256 -17.55 -15.78 -5.65
C GLY A 256 -17.45 -14.64 -6.66
N ALA A 257 -17.28 -13.40 -6.16
CA ALA A 257 -17.08 -12.20 -6.97
C ALA A 257 -15.63 -12.00 -7.45
N SER A 258 -14.69 -12.84 -7.04
CA SER A 258 -13.26 -12.68 -7.31
C SER A 258 -12.86 -13.42 -8.59
N ALA A 259 -12.38 -12.69 -9.60
CA ALA A 259 -11.83 -13.27 -10.83
C ALA A 259 -10.63 -14.19 -10.54
N ALA A 260 -10.32 -15.13 -11.44
CA ALA A 260 -9.11 -15.94 -11.28
C ALA A 260 -7.87 -15.04 -11.43
N GLN A 261 -6.84 -15.26 -10.60
CA GLN A 261 -5.59 -14.49 -10.65
C GLN A 261 -5.77 -12.97 -10.47
N SER A 262 -6.68 -12.54 -9.60
CA SER A 262 -6.87 -11.13 -9.22
C SER A 262 -6.43 -10.88 -7.78
N ALA A 263 -6.17 -9.62 -7.45
CA ALA A 263 -5.87 -9.18 -6.10
C ALA A 263 -6.33 -7.75 -5.87
N ASP A 264 -6.34 -7.36 -4.60
CA ASP A 264 -6.41 -5.95 -4.20
C ASP A 264 -5.09 -5.24 -4.49
N GLN A 265 -5.19 -3.93 -4.65
CA GLN A 265 -4.07 -3.12 -5.10
C GLN A 265 -3.85 -1.90 -4.20
N LEU A 266 -2.57 -1.58 -4.02
CA LEU A 266 -2.11 -0.34 -3.43
C LEU A 266 -1.46 0.51 -4.53
N THR A 267 -1.95 1.72 -4.75
CA THR A 267 -1.32 2.70 -5.64
C THR A 267 -0.66 3.80 -4.83
N VAL A 268 0.62 4.07 -5.09
CA VAL A 268 1.46 5.04 -4.35
C VAL A 268 2.41 5.77 -5.30
N GLY A 269 2.97 6.89 -4.84
CA GLY A 269 4.09 7.54 -5.52
C GLY A 269 5.41 6.83 -5.23
N ALA A 270 6.42 7.59 -4.78
CA ALA A 270 7.71 7.03 -4.37
C ALA A 270 7.60 6.23 -3.06
N ALA A 271 7.92 4.94 -3.10
CA ALA A 271 7.91 4.04 -1.95
C ALA A 271 9.31 3.80 -1.37
N SER A 272 9.42 3.92 -0.04
CA SER A 272 10.68 3.73 0.69
C SER A 272 10.47 3.12 2.08
N GLY A 273 11.57 2.74 2.73
CA GLY A 273 11.54 2.12 4.05
C GLY A 273 11.31 0.61 3.96
N THR A 274 10.45 0.05 4.82
CA THR A 274 10.05 -1.37 4.72
C THR A 274 8.60 -1.54 5.17
N THR A 275 7.82 -2.22 4.33
CA THR A 275 6.43 -2.58 4.57
C THR A 275 6.20 -4.05 4.22
N THR A 276 5.58 -4.78 5.14
CA THR A 276 5.22 -6.18 4.95
C THR A 276 3.88 -6.28 4.23
N LEU A 277 3.86 -6.95 3.07
CA LEU A 277 2.65 -7.33 2.36
C LEU A 277 2.17 -8.68 2.88
N SER A 278 0.93 -8.73 3.36
CA SER A 278 0.25 -9.95 3.74
C SER A 278 -0.88 -10.24 2.78
N ILE A 279 -0.94 -11.48 2.29
CA ILE A 279 -1.93 -11.89 1.30
C ILE A 279 -2.89 -12.89 1.92
N THR A 280 -4.16 -12.56 1.91
CA THR A 280 -5.26 -13.48 2.26
C THR A 280 -5.74 -14.15 0.97
N ASP A 281 -5.46 -15.44 0.83
CA ASP A 281 -5.91 -16.22 -0.34
C ASP A 281 -7.39 -16.60 -0.22
N LEU A 282 -8.23 -16.00 -1.06
CA LEU A 282 -9.66 -16.30 -1.16
C LEU A 282 -9.95 -17.64 -1.85
N SER A 283 -8.96 -18.20 -2.52
CA SER A 283 -9.07 -19.41 -3.32
C SER A 283 -8.55 -20.66 -2.60
N SER A 284 -8.59 -20.69 -1.27
CA SER A 284 -7.93 -21.72 -0.44
C SER A 284 -8.21 -23.17 -0.86
N THR A 285 -9.38 -23.47 -1.43
CA THR A 285 -9.76 -24.81 -1.93
C THR A 285 -9.51 -25.03 -3.43
N ALA A 286 -9.30 -23.97 -4.19
CA ALA A 286 -9.01 -24.04 -5.62
C ALA A 286 -7.54 -24.42 -5.86
N ALA A 287 -7.31 -25.18 -6.93
CA ALA A 287 -5.96 -25.53 -7.35
C ALA A 287 -5.17 -24.26 -7.72
N ALA A 288 -3.89 -24.23 -7.35
CA ALA A 288 -2.99 -23.14 -7.71
C ALA A 288 -2.74 -23.09 -9.22
N ARG A 289 -2.46 -21.90 -9.74
CA ARG A 289 -2.11 -21.67 -11.15
C ARG A 289 -0.68 -21.14 -11.26
N PHE A 290 0.07 -21.62 -12.23
CA PHE A 290 1.29 -20.93 -12.63
C PHE A 290 0.92 -19.60 -13.28
N ASN A 291 1.49 -18.51 -12.77
CA ASN A 291 1.27 -17.18 -13.32
C ASN A 291 2.61 -16.46 -13.44
N PHE A 292 3.21 -16.56 -14.62
CA PHE A 292 4.47 -15.90 -14.93
C PHE A 292 4.29 -14.42 -15.27
N ASP A 293 3.09 -14.03 -15.71
CA ASP A 293 2.75 -12.64 -15.99
C ASP A 293 2.57 -11.82 -14.71
N GLY A 294 2.31 -12.49 -13.57
CA GLY A 294 2.17 -11.86 -12.26
C GLY A 294 0.74 -11.42 -11.93
N ILE A 295 0.46 -11.24 -10.64
CA ILE A 295 -0.76 -10.58 -10.13
C ILE A 295 -0.34 -9.26 -9.51
N ARG A 296 -0.84 -8.14 -10.04
CA ARG A 296 -0.50 -6.80 -9.52
C ARG A 296 -0.96 -6.63 -8.08
N LEU A 297 -0.04 -6.24 -7.20
CA LEU A 297 -0.32 -5.90 -5.80
C LEU A 297 -0.05 -4.42 -5.51
N VAL A 298 1.03 -3.87 -6.07
CA VAL A 298 1.41 -2.48 -5.83
C VAL A 298 1.71 -1.80 -7.15
N ASN A 299 1.05 -0.67 -7.39
CA ASN A 299 1.38 0.27 -8.45
C ASN A 299 2.16 1.44 -7.81
N ALA A 300 3.40 1.65 -8.22
CA ALA A 300 4.26 2.64 -7.59
C ALA A 300 5.09 3.40 -8.63
N ASP A 301 5.21 4.73 -8.48
CA ASP A 301 6.06 5.53 -9.37
C ASP A 301 7.54 5.12 -9.28
N SER A 302 7.98 4.77 -8.07
CA SER A 302 9.32 4.23 -7.84
C SER A 302 9.36 3.47 -6.52
N VAL A 303 10.18 2.43 -6.46
CA VAL A 303 10.27 1.55 -5.29
C VAL A 303 11.73 1.41 -4.87
N ALA A 304 12.07 1.87 -3.67
CA ALA A 304 13.39 1.63 -3.10
C ALA A 304 13.59 0.13 -2.82
N ASN A 305 14.83 -0.35 -2.92
CA ASN A 305 15.12 -1.76 -2.65
C ASN A 305 14.69 -2.15 -1.21
N GLY A 306 13.86 -3.17 -1.09
CA GLY A 306 13.31 -3.62 0.21
C GLY A 306 12.17 -2.76 0.77
N ALA A 307 11.63 -1.81 0.01
CA ALA A 307 10.45 -1.01 0.41
C ALA A 307 9.24 -1.90 0.71
N PHE A 308 9.07 -2.98 -0.04
CA PHE A 308 8.05 -3.98 0.20
C PHE A 308 8.66 -5.37 0.32
N VAL A 309 8.15 -6.14 1.28
CA VAL A 309 8.53 -7.54 1.49
C VAL A 309 7.28 -8.39 1.67
N LEU A 310 7.25 -9.58 1.10
CA LEU A 310 6.14 -10.51 1.30
C LEU A 310 6.25 -11.19 2.66
N GLU A 311 5.13 -11.28 3.39
CA GLU A 311 5.06 -12.02 4.65
C GLU A 311 5.45 -13.49 4.43
N GLY A 312 6.44 -13.98 5.18
CA GLY A 312 6.99 -15.33 5.00
C GLY A 312 7.94 -15.48 3.79
N GLY A 313 8.15 -14.44 2.99
CA GLY A 313 9.05 -14.42 1.83
C GLY A 313 8.50 -15.07 0.56
N SER A 314 7.66 -16.10 0.70
CA SER A 314 6.88 -16.69 -0.39
C SER A 314 5.58 -17.31 0.13
N ILE A 315 4.62 -17.50 -0.76
CA ILE A 315 3.35 -18.16 -0.45
C ILE A 315 3.31 -19.50 -1.18
N ASN A 316 3.49 -20.58 -0.42
CA ASN A 316 3.36 -21.93 -0.96
C ASN A 316 1.88 -22.32 -1.09
N LYS A 317 1.45 -22.64 -2.30
CA LYS A 317 0.13 -23.20 -2.60
C LYS A 317 0.30 -24.49 -3.41
N GLY A 318 0.77 -25.54 -2.75
CA GLY A 318 0.96 -26.86 -3.35
C GLY A 318 2.16 -26.89 -4.30
N PHE A 319 1.90 -26.99 -5.61
CA PHE A 319 2.95 -27.04 -6.65
C PHE A 319 3.43 -25.67 -7.11
N VAL A 320 2.80 -24.60 -6.61
CA VAL A 320 3.14 -23.21 -6.97
C VAL A 320 3.65 -22.51 -5.73
N ASP A 321 4.78 -21.85 -5.86
CA ASP A 321 5.34 -20.93 -4.88
C ASP A 321 5.20 -19.51 -5.45
N TYR A 322 4.40 -18.68 -4.78
CA TYR A 322 4.18 -17.30 -5.19
C TYR A 322 5.21 -16.39 -4.54
N ARG A 323 5.90 -15.59 -5.34
CA ARG A 323 6.97 -14.69 -4.90
C ARG A 323 6.71 -13.29 -5.40
N LEU A 324 7.13 -12.32 -4.60
CA LEU A 324 7.06 -10.91 -4.97
C LEU A 324 8.20 -10.60 -5.94
N MET A 325 7.87 -10.02 -7.08
CA MET A 325 8.83 -9.54 -8.08
C MET A 325 8.50 -8.10 -8.45
N THR A 326 9.53 -7.34 -8.80
CA THR A 326 9.38 -5.98 -9.33
C THR A 326 9.40 -6.06 -10.85
N ASP A 327 8.43 -5.44 -11.53
CA ASP A 327 8.38 -5.37 -12.99
C ASP A 327 9.38 -4.33 -13.54
N GLY A 328 9.43 -4.18 -14.86
CA GLY A 328 10.31 -3.22 -15.53
C GLY A 328 9.94 -1.76 -15.28
N ASP A 329 8.71 -1.49 -14.85
CA ASP A 329 8.15 -0.17 -14.59
C ASP A 329 8.22 0.20 -13.09
N GLY A 330 8.70 -0.70 -12.23
CA GLY A 330 8.85 -0.48 -10.80
C GLY A 330 7.66 -0.94 -9.95
N ASN A 331 6.64 -1.53 -10.55
CA ASN A 331 5.49 -2.09 -9.83
C ASN A 331 5.82 -3.42 -9.18
N LEU A 332 5.02 -3.84 -8.21
CA LEU A 332 5.19 -5.15 -7.58
C LEU A 332 4.07 -6.12 -7.95
N ASP A 333 4.50 -7.26 -8.48
CA ASP A 333 3.67 -8.35 -8.94
C ASP A 333 3.95 -9.62 -8.13
N LEU A 334 2.90 -10.38 -7.86
CA LEU A 334 2.97 -11.70 -7.27
C LEU A 334 3.06 -12.76 -8.39
N VAL A 335 4.24 -13.33 -8.57
CA VAL A 335 4.55 -14.28 -9.64
C VAL A 335 4.53 -15.71 -9.10
N GLY A 336 3.74 -16.59 -9.74
CA GLY A 336 3.61 -17.98 -9.37
C GLY A 336 4.59 -18.87 -10.12
N VAL A 337 5.64 -19.33 -9.43
CA VAL A 337 6.67 -20.22 -10.00
C VAL A 337 6.54 -21.65 -9.48
N PRO A 338 7.11 -22.67 -10.17
CA PRO A 338 7.17 -24.04 -9.66
C PRO A 338 7.82 -24.13 -8.28
N SER A 339 7.13 -24.78 -7.34
CA SER A 339 7.64 -25.05 -6.00
C SER A 339 8.64 -26.22 -6.00
N ALA A 340 9.38 -26.37 -4.91
CA ALA A 340 10.30 -27.50 -4.73
C ALA A 340 9.55 -28.84 -4.76
N GLU A 341 8.33 -28.89 -4.23
CA GLU A 341 7.46 -30.08 -4.23
C GLU A 341 7.06 -30.50 -5.65
N ALA A 342 6.87 -29.55 -6.56
CA ALA A 342 6.65 -29.84 -7.98
C ALA A 342 7.87 -30.53 -8.61
N PHE A 343 9.08 -30.12 -8.24
CA PHE A 343 10.31 -30.77 -8.68
C PHE A 343 10.52 -32.15 -8.04
N GLU A 344 10.09 -32.37 -6.79
CA GLU A 344 10.19 -33.68 -6.14
C GLU A 344 9.23 -34.73 -6.75
N LEU A 345 8.01 -34.32 -7.14
CA LEU A 345 7.10 -35.20 -7.87
C LEU A 345 7.67 -35.60 -9.24
N ILE A 346 8.29 -34.65 -9.94
CA ILE A 346 8.99 -34.92 -11.20
C ILE A 346 10.19 -35.84 -10.99
N ARG A 347 10.89 -35.72 -9.85
CA ARG A 347 12.05 -36.55 -9.49
C ARG A 347 11.68 -37.97 -9.06
N THR A 348 10.50 -38.16 -8.48
CA THR A 348 10.01 -39.47 -7.99
C THR A 348 9.20 -40.24 -9.03
N GLY A 349 8.74 -39.58 -10.11
CA GLY A 349 8.11 -40.20 -11.27
C GLY A 349 9.13 -40.83 -12.23
N ALA A 350 9.18 -42.15 -12.31
CA ALA A 350 10.12 -42.94 -13.10
C ALA A 350 10.04 -42.81 -14.65
N GLU A 351 9.37 -41.79 -15.23
CA GLU A 351 9.19 -41.67 -16.70
C GLU A 351 9.48 -40.28 -17.31
N VAL A 352 10.28 -39.41 -16.68
CA VAL A 352 10.55 -38.05 -17.19
C VAL A 352 11.84 -37.95 -18.01
N ARG A 353 11.98 -38.74 -19.08
CA ARG A 353 13.01 -38.50 -20.13
C ARG A 353 12.45 -37.82 -21.39
N HIS A 354 11.13 -37.81 -21.55
CA HIS A 354 10.48 -37.19 -22.72
C HIS A 354 10.09 -35.73 -22.51
N TYR A 355 9.85 -35.29 -21.27
CA TYR A 355 9.43 -33.92 -20.96
C TYR A 355 10.59 -32.90 -20.99
N TRP A 356 11.79 -33.34 -20.55
CA TRP A 356 13.00 -32.50 -20.55
C TRP A 356 13.43 -32.03 -21.95
N ARG A 357 13.10 -32.80 -23.00
CA ARG A 357 13.36 -32.37 -24.38
C ARG A 357 12.48 -31.18 -24.78
N ARG A 358 11.20 -31.17 -24.38
CA ARG A 358 10.27 -30.06 -24.70
C ARG A 358 10.50 -28.80 -23.84
N SER A 359 10.87 -28.94 -22.57
CA SER A 359 11.20 -27.78 -21.73
C SER A 359 12.53 -27.14 -22.10
N GLY A 360 13.50 -27.94 -22.55
CA GLY A 360 14.77 -27.44 -23.10
C GLY A 360 14.58 -26.62 -24.37
N ASP A 361 13.67 -27.03 -25.25
CA ASP A 361 13.37 -26.29 -26.49
C ASP A 361 12.67 -24.95 -26.18
N ALA A 362 11.71 -24.91 -25.25
CA ALA A 362 11.03 -23.68 -24.84
C ALA A 362 11.97 -22.68 -24.12
N TRP A 363 12.82 -23.18 -23.22
CA TRP A 363 13.84 -22.34 -22.55
C TRP A 363 14.88 -21.81 -23.54
N SER A 364 15.24 -22.61 -24.56
CA SER A 364 16.15 -22.20 -25.62
C SER A 364 15.54 -21.17 -26.56
N GLU A 365 14.23 -21.25 -26.84
CA GLU A 365 13.49 -20.23 -27.59
C GLU A 365 13.35 -18.91 -26.82
N GLN A 366 13.10 -18.97 -25.51
CA GLN A 366 13.03 -17.78 -24.65
C GLN A 366 14.39 -17.08 -24.51
N MET A 367 15.48 -17.85 -24.39
CA MET A 367 16.86 -17.31 -24.40
C MET A 367 17.26 -16.75 -25.77
N ARG A 368 16.67 -17.23 -26.87
CA ARG A 368 16.85 -16.66 -28.22
C ARG A 368 16.17 -15.30 -28.37
N ALA A 369 15.05 -15.07 -27.66
CA ALA A 369 14.32 -13.80 -27.68
C ALA A 369 15.00 -12.70 -26.84
N PHE A 370 15.89 -13.06 -25.90
CA PHE A 370 16.58 -12.14 -24.99
C PHE A 370 18.06 -11.88 -25.33
N ALA A 371 18.56 -12.30 -26.49
CA ALA A 371 19.94 -12.01 -26.87
C ALA A 371 20.14 -10.49 -27.11
N PRO A 372 21.15 -9.85 -26.49
CA PRO A 372 21.44 -8.43 -26.70
C PRO A 372 21.83 -8.17 -28.16
N GLN A 373 21.24 -7.11 -28.74
CA GLN A 373 21.65 -6.56 -30.02
C GLN A 373 23.07 -5.97 -29.89
N ASP A 374 24.08 -6.80 -30.13
CA ASP A 374 25.26 -6.54 -30.96
C ASP A 374 26.37 -7.53 -30.63
N GLY A 375 26.67 -8.41 -31.60
CA GLY A 375 27.78 -9.34 -31.55
C GLY A 375 27.42 -10.74 -32.05
N LEU A 376 28.24 -11.27 -32.97
CA LEU A 376 28.11 -12.63 -33.51
C LEU A 376 28.18 -13.68 -32.39
N SER A 377 27.06 -14.38 -32.15
CA SER A 377 27.02 -15.59 -31.34
C SER A 377 26.74 -16.80 -32.22
N PHE A 378 27.55 -17.85 -32.05
CA PHE A 378 27.30 -19.17 -32.66
C PHE A 378 27.24 -20.19 -31.53
N TRP A 379 26.36 -21.19 -31.66
CA TRP A 379 26.41 -22.37 -30.82
C TRP A 379 26.07 -23.61 -31.67
N GLY A 380 26.79 -24.71 -31.44
CA GLY A 380 26.59 -25.98 -32.12
C GLY A 380 26.71 -27.13 -31.13
N GLN A 381 25.86 -28.14 -31.30
CA GLN A 381 25.87 -29.37 -30.49
C GLN A 381 26.38 -30.54 -31.34
N VAL A 382 27.31 -31.32 -30.78
CA VAL A 382 27.71 -32.62 -31.33
C VAL A 382 27.32 -33.69 -30.32
N LEU A 383 26.56 -34.69 -30.78
CA LEU A 383 26.18 -35.87 -30.00
C LEU A 383 26.93 -37.08 -30.53
N GLY A 384 27.83 -37.63 -29.71
CA GLY A 384 28.48 -38.91 -29.94
C GLY A 384 28.17 -39.84 -28.78
N GLY A 385 27.48 -40.94 -29.05
CA GLY A 385 27.25 -42.01 -28.08
C GLY A 385 27.63 -43.34 -28.70
N SER A 386 28.51 -44.10 -28.05
CA SER A 386 28.63 -45.54 -28.24
C SER A 386 28.22 -46.22 -26.96
N GLU A 387 27.23 -47.11 -27.03
CA GLU A 387 26.81 -47.95 -25.93
C GLU A 387 27.93 -48.93 -25.57
N THR A 388 28.37 -48.92 -24.32
CA THR A 388 28.68 -50.18 -23.64
C THR A 388 28.58 -50.02 -22.12
N ASN A 389 27.85 -50.97 -21.56
CA ASN A 389 27.44 -51.08 -20.18
C ASN A 389 28.67 -51.13 -19.25
N ARG A 390 28.69 -50.24 -18.24
CA ARG A 390 29.69 -50.07 -17.15
C ARG A 390 30.93 -49.23 -17.47
N SER A 391 30.86 -47.93 -17.18
CA SER A 391 31.99 -47.17 -16.62
C SER A 391 31.52 -45.80 -16.12
N ARG A 392 32.09 -45.34 -15.00
CA ARG A 392 31.80 -44.04 -14.37
C ARG A 392 32.20 -42.90 -15.32
N PRO A 393 31.43 -41.80 -15.43
CA PRO A 393 31.80 -40.71 -16.31
C PRO A 393 33.10 -40.06 -15.84
N ILE A 394 34.05 -39.94 -16.75
CA ILE A 394 35.25 -39.11 -16.62
C ILE A 394 34.89 -37.75 -17.21
N TYR A 395 34.97 -36.70 -16.40
CA TYR A 395 34.85 -35.33 -16.88
C TYR A 395 36.26 -34.85 -17.29
N SER A 396 36.42 -34.43 -18.54
CA SER A 396 37.60 -33.68 -18.99
C SER A 396 37.17 -32.27 -19.39
N GLU A 397 37.58 -31.27 -18.62
CA GLU A 397 37.46 -29.87 -19.03
C GLU A 397 38.59 -29.53 -19.99
N THR A 398 38.24 -29.00 -21.16
CA THR A 398 39.21 -28.41 -22.10
C THR A 398 38.94 -26.91 -22.19
N CYS A 399 39.73 -26.11 -21.47
CA CYS A 399 39.66 -24.66 -21.57
C CYS A 399 40.48 -24.18 -22.78
N TRP A 400 39.83 -23.59 -23.79
CA TRP A 400 40.51 -22.89 -24.87
C TRP A 400 40.45 -21.37 -24.63
N ALA A 401 41.55 -20.82 -24.12
CA ALA A 401 41.77 -19.38 -24.09
C ALA A 401 42.27 -18.91 -25.47
N ARG A 402 41.61 -17.90 -26.06
CA ARG A 402 42.13 -17.18 -27.23
C ARG A 402 43.32 -16.29 -26.82
N PRO A 403 44.40 -16.23 -27.60
CA PRO A 403 45.52 -15.34 -27.30
C PRO A 403 45.17 -13.89 -27.65
N ARG A 404 45.24 -12.99 -26.67
CA ARG A 404 45.39 -11.55 -26.92
C ARG A 404 46.83 -11.17 -26.59
N ALA A 405 47.53 -10.67 -27.60
CA ALA A 405 48.94 -10.33 -27.53
C ALA A 405 49.21 -9.20 -26.51
N SER A 406 50.05 -9.46 -25.51
CA SER A 406 51.13 -8.55 -25.10
C SER A 406 52.18 -9.32 -24.27
N ARG A 407 53.42 -8.84 -24.34
CA ARG A 407 54.69 -9.53 -24.10
C ARG A 407 55.02 -9.87 -22.63
N ARG A 408 55.73 -11.00 -22.49
CA ARG A 408 56.66 -11.45 -21.40
C ARG A 408 55.98 -11.71 -20.04
N THR A 409 56.08 -12.88 -19.41
CA THR A 409 57.20 -13.82 -19.24
C THR A 409 56.64 -15.23 -18.98
N SER A 410 57.29 -16.25 -19.54
CA SER A 410 56.89 -17.66 -19.57
C SER A 410 57.45 -18.48 -18.41
N THR A 411 56.63 -19.33 -17.81
CA THR A 411 57.02 -20.62 -17.23
C THR A 411 55.82 -21.56 -17.19
N CYS A 412 55.76 -22.51 -18.12
CA CYS A 412 54.99 -23.75 -17.97
C CYS A 412 55.96 -24.89 -18.27
N ALA A 413 56.19 -25.75 -17.29
CA ALA A 413 57.14 -26.84 -17.35
C ALA A 413 56.41 -28.15 -17.64
N THR A 414 56.80 -28.83 -18.72
CA THR A 414 56.54 -30.25 -18.98
C THR A 414 57.89 -30.95 -19.10
N ALA A 415 58.21 -31.84 -18.16
CA ALA A 415 59.20 -32.90 -18.34
C ALA A 415 58.50 -34.01 -19.18
N GLY A 416 58.99 -34.46 -20.34
CA GLY A 416 60.30 -35.08 -20.58
C GLY A 416 60.15 -36.59 -20.30
N GLY A 417 60.15 -37.54 -21.24
CA GLY A 417 60.78 -37.61 -22.55
C GLY A 417 62.04 -38.49 -22.46
N ALA A 418 62.08 -39.64 -23.16
CA ALA A 418 63.34 -40.31 -23.50
C ALA A 418 63.19 -41.09 -24.83
N ALA A 419 64.03 -40.70 -25.77
CA ALA A 419 64.07 -41.14 -27.16
C ALA A 419 65.01 -42.33 -27.37
N SER A 420 64.74 -43.10 -28.43
CA SER A 420 65.64 -44.05 -29.06
C SER A 420 66.65 -43.37 -30.00
N SER A 421 67.78 -44.04 -30.21
CA SER A 421 69.03 -43.58 -30.81
C SER A 421 69.13 -43.61 -32.33
N ALA A 422 70.05 -42.77 -32.85
CA ALA A 422 70.84 -42.88 -34.10
C ALA A 422 70.09 -42.69 -35.45
N SER A 423 70.65 -42.16 -36.54
CA SER A 423 71.87 -41.40 -36.90
C SER A 423 71.74 -41.04 -38.40
N ILE A 424 72.52 -40.04 -38.90
CA ILE A 424 72.86 -39.76 -40.33
C ILE A 424 71.67 -39.31 -41.21
N GLY A 425 71.62 -38.20 -41.94
CA GLY A 425 72.64 -37.32 -42.52
C GLY A 425 72.27 -37.09 -43.99
N ALA A 426 71.78 -35.90 -44.38
CA ALA A 426 71.79 -35.42 -45.76
C ALA A 426 71.57 -33.89 -45.83
N ARG A 427 72.34 -33.28 -46.73
CA ARG A 427 72.61 -31.86 -46.96
C ARG A 427 71.56 -31.16 -47.82
N ALA A 428 71.44 -29.85 -47.56
CA ALA A 428 71.29 -28.73 -48.50
C ALA A 428 69.98 -28.68 -49.34
N ALA A 429 69.45 -27.53 -49.76
CA ALA A 429 69.97 -26.18 -49.82
C ALA A 429 68.80 -25.18 -49.97
N MET A 430 69.10 -23.92 -49.65
CA MET A 430 68.68 -22.72 -50.40
C MET A 430 67.22 -22.27 -50.35
N ALA A 431 67.04 -21.27 -49.49
CA ALA A 431 66.31 -20.02 -49.70
C ALA A 431 66.80 -19.27 -50.99
N PRO A 432 66.46 -17.99 -51.30
CA PRO A 432 65.73 -17.01 -50.48
C PRO A 432 64.90 -15.98 -51.31
N VAL A 433 64.48 -14.91 -50.60
CA VAL A 433 64.20 -13.53 -51.08
C VAL A 433 62.89 -13.37 -51.85
N GLY A 434 62.05 -12.37 -51.63
CA GLY A 434 62.07 -11.13 -50.85
C GLY A 434 60.81 -10.36 -51.30
N ALA A 435 60.07 -9.77 -50.38
CA ALA A 435 60.24 -8.38 -49.95
C ALA A 435 59.42 -7.38 -50.79
N LEU A 436 58.52 -6.70 -50.08
CA LEU A 436 58.18 -5.27 -50.18
C LEU A 436 57.46 -4.79 -51.45
N ALA A 437 56.25 -4.27 -51.26
CA ALA A 437 56.06 -2.85 -50.96
C ALA A 437 54.85 -2.68 -50.03
#